data_AF-A0A819XG78-F1
#
_entry.id   AF-A0A819XG78-F1
#
_cell.length_a   1.000
_cell.length_b   1.000
_cell.length_c   1.000
_cell.angle_alpha   90.00
_cell.angle_beta   90.00
_cell.angle_gamma   90.00
#
_symmetry.space_group_name_H-M   'P 1'
#
loop_
_entity.id
_entity.type
_entity.pdbx_description
1 polymer ?
#
loop_
_entity_poly.entity_id
_entity_poly.type
_entity_poly.pdbx_seq_one_letter_code
_entity_poly.pdbx_strand_id
1 'polypeptide(L)' 'VYSLDGDGAVLMHMGILANIAAATPSNFKHIVFNDGAHDSVGGQPTVAGNHEKFSFCHIAQGCGYKHVIIATNQSE' A
#
# COMPACT_ATOMS: atom_id res chain seq x y z
N VAL A 1 -12.97 -9.93 1.47
CA VAL A 1 -11.67 -10.34 2.04
C VAL A 1 -10.83 -9.09 2.22
N TYR A 2 -10.22 -8.91 3.39
CA TYR A 2 -9.37 -7.77 3.70
C TYR A 2 -7.94 -8.27 3.97
N SER A 3 -6.94 -7.63 3.37
CA SER A 3 -5.52 -7.79 3.68
C SER A 3 -5.02 -6.46 4.22
N LEU A 4 -4.41 -6.53 5.40
CA LEU A 4 -3.93 -5.38 6.15
C LEU A 4 -2.41 -5.47 6.21
N ASP A 5 -1.72 -4.55 5.55
CA ASP A 5 -0.26 -4.52 5.53
C ASP A 5 0.27 -3.16 5.98
N GLY A 6 1.49 -3.16 6.52
CA GLY A 6 2.29 -1.93 6.64
C GLY A 6 3.01 -1.60 5.35
N ASP A 7 3.36 -0.34 5.15
CA ASP A 7 4.20 0.13 4.05
C ASP A 7 5.50 -0.66 3.88
N GLY A 8 6.19 -0.98 4.98
CA GLY A 8 7.43 -1.77 4.95
C GLY A 8 7.22 -3.17 4.39
N ALA A 9 6.10 -3.83 4.74
CA ALA A 9 5.76 -5.16 4.23
C ALA A 9 5.46 -5.11 2.72
N VAL A 10 4.71 -4.09 2.27
CA VAL A 10 4.40 -3.89 0.86
C VAL A 10 5.66 -3.57 0.05
N LEU A 11 6.58 -2.76 0.59
CA LEU A 11 7.86 -2.46 -0.05
C LEU A 11 8.69 -3.73 -0.27
N MET A 12 8.76 -4.60 0.75
CA MET A 12 9.53 -5.85 0.66
C MET A 12 8.91 -6.87 -0.30
N HIS A 13 7.58 -6.88 -0.44
CA HIS A 13 6.83 -7.89 -1.20
C HIS A 13 6.08 -7.28 -2.40
N MET A 14 6.55 -6.17 -2.95
CA MET A 14 5.81 -5.35 -3.93
C MET A 14 5.38 -6.10 -5.19
N GLY A 15 6.11 -7.15 -5.58
CA GLY A 15 5.72 -8.03 -6.70
C GLY A 15 4.34 -8.66 -6.55
N ILE A 16 3.82 -8.78 -5.33
CA ILE A 16 2.48 -9.32 -5.08
C ILE A 16 1.36 -8.47 -5.69
N LEU A 17 1.58 -7.16 -5.87
CA LEU A 17 0.59 -6.25 -6.43
C LEU A 17 0.22 -6.66 -7.86
N ALA A 18 1.20 -7.04 -8.69
CA ALA A 18 0.95 -7.51 -10.04
C ALA A 18 0.13 -8.81 -10.05
N ASN A 19 0.40 -9.72 -9.12
CA ASN A 19 -0.35 -10.98 -8.99
C ASN A 19 -1.80 -10.74 -8.54
N ILE A 20 -2.02 -9.85 -7.57
CA ILE A 20 -3.37 -9.48 -7.10
C ILE A 20 -4.17 -8.85 -8.25
N ALA A 21 -3.55 -7.93 -8.99
CA ALA A 21 -4.18 -7.30 -10.14
C ALA A 21 -4.55 -8.32 -11.23
N ALA A 22 -3.64 -9.24 -11.56
CA ALA A 22 -3.90 -10.30 -12.55
C ALA A 22 -5.05 -11.23 -12.12
N ALA A 23 -5.12 -11.57 -10.83
CA ALA A 23 -6.18 -12.42 -10.29
C ALA A 23 -7.58 -11.75 -10.31
N THR A 24 -7.65 -10.41 -10.36
CA THR A 24 -8.91 -9.63 -10.39
C THR A 24 -9.98 -10.11 -9.41
N PRO A 25 -9.66 -10.28 -8.10
CA PRO A 25 -10.63 -10.77 -7.13
C PRO A 25 -11.79 -9.77 -6.92
N SER A 26 -13.03 -10.24 -6.98
CA SER A 26 -14.23 -9.38 -6.93
C SER A 26 -14.51 -8.77 -5.54
N ASN A 27 -14.03 -9.39 -4.47
CA ASN A 27 -14.35 -8.98 -3.09
C ASN A 27 -13.10 -8.67 -2.23
N PHE A 28 -11.92 -8.53 -2.82
CA PHE A 28 -10.68 -8.23 -2.10
C PHE A 28 -10.51 -6.72 -1.84
N LYS A 29 -9.86 -6.37 -0.73
CA LYS A 29 -9.41 -5.02 -0.38
C LYS A 29 -8.04 -5.13 0.26
N HIS A 30 -7.07 -4.39 -0.27
CA HIS A 30 -5.73 -4.26 0.28
C HIS A 30 -5.63 -2.92 0.98
N ILE A 31 -5.44 -2.93 2.29
CA ILE A 31 -5.34 -1.72 3.11
C ILE A 31 -3.90 -1.62 3.57
N VAL A 32 -3.25 -0.52 3.23
CA VAL A 32 -1.85 -0.25 3.56
C VAL A 32 -1.80 0.87 4.58
N PHE A 33 -1.30 0.57 5.78
CA PHE A 33 -0.97 1.57 6.78
C PHE A 33 0.42 2.13 6.45
N ASN A 34 0.49 3.43 6.16
CA ASN A 34 1.73 4.08 5.75
C ASN A 34 2.14 5.14 6.77
N ASP A 35 2.89 4.71 7.78
CA ASP A 35 3.56 5.57 8.77
C ASP A 35 5.00 5.90 8.37
N GLY A 36 5.51 5.30 7.29
CA GLY A 36 6.85 5.53 6.78
C GLY A 36 7.94 4.84 7.59
N ALA A 37 7.63 3.77 8.33
CA ALA A 37 8.58 3.07 9.17
C ALA A 37 8.37 1.55 9.21
N HIS A 38 9.46 0.82 9.41
CA HIS A 38 9.40 -0.57 9.86
C HIS A 38 9.06 -0.61 11.37
N ASP A 39 7.85 -0.18 11.72
CA ASP A 39 7.45 0.11 13.10
C ASP A 39 7.65 -1.09 14.04
N SER A 40 7.23 -2.29 13.61
CA SER A 40 7.33 -3.53 14.38
C SER A 40 8.75 -3.96 14.80
N VAL A 41 9.80 -3.45 14.14
CA VAL A 41 11.21 -3.85 14.38
C VAL A 41 12.09 -2.70 14.87
N GLY A 42 11.47 -1.62 15.37
CA GLY A 42 12.17 -0.49 15.98
C GLY A 42 12.10 0.81 15.19
N GLY A 43 11.19 0.92 14.21
CA GLY A 43 10.84 2.19 13.59
C GLY A 43 11.88 2.72 12.60
N GLN A 44 12.63 1.83 11.94
CA GLN A 44 13.58 2.27 10.91
C GLN A 44 12.80 2.88 9.73
N PRO A 45 13.20 4.07 9.23
CA PRO A 45 12.45 4.74 8.17
C PRO A 45 12.35 3.90 6.89
N THR A 46 11.18 3.95 6.26
CA THR A 46 10.98 3.46 4.90
C THR A 46 10.97 4.63 3.91
N VAL A 47 11.12 4.31 2.62
CA VAL A 47 10.96 5.31 1.56
C VAL A 47 9.52 5.81 1.43
N ALA A 48 8.54 5.09 1.97
CA ALA A 48 7.12 5.43 1.83
C ALA A 48 6.68 6.60 2.71
N GLY A 49 7.51 6.98 3.70
CA GLY A 49 7.34 8.21 4.47
C GLY A 49 7.58 9.49 3.66
N ASN A 50 8.22 9.40 2.48
CA ASN A 50 8.31 10.52 1.55
C ASN A 50 7.08 10.57 0.63
N HIS A 51 5.95 11.02 1.16
CA HIS A 51 4.67 11.04 0.45
C HIS A 51 4.64 11.94 -0.81
N GLU A 52 5.59 12.86 -0.95
CA GLU A 52 5.73 13.69 -2.17
C GLU A 52 6.37 12.92 -3.34
N LYS A 53 7.31 12.03 -3.04
CA LYS A 53 8.10 11.30 -4.06
C LYS A 53 7.70 9.85 -4.21
N PHE A 54 6.93 9.30 -3.28
CA PHE A 54 6.52 7.90 -3.25
C PHE A 54 5.01 7.78 -3.11
N SER A 55 4.40 6.89 -3.91
CA SER A 55 2.95 6.66 -3.88
C SER A 55 2.58 5.22 -4.20
N PHE A 56 2.08 4.49 -3.19
CA PHE A 56 1.52 3.15 -3.40
C PHE A 56 0.33 3.14 -4.35
N CYS A 57 -0.51 4.18 -4.35
CA CYS A 57 -1.67 4.26 -5.23
C CYS A 57 -1.26 4.26 -6.70
N HIS A 58 -0.27 5.07 -7.08
CA HIS A 58 0.23 5.09 -8.46
C HIS A 58 0.91 3.77 -8.85
N ILE A 59 1.66 3.15 -7.93
CA ILE A 59 2.26 1.83 -8.17
C ILE A 59 1.18 0.77 -8.40
N ALA A 60 0.17 0.69 -7.52
CA ALA A 60 -0.92 -0.26 -7.62
C ALA A 60 -1.76 -0.04 -8.90
N GLN A 61 -2.01 1.21 -9.29
CA GLN A 61 -2.61 1.54 -10.59
C GLN A 61 -1.78 1.02 -11.75
N GLY A 62 -0.46 1.25 -11.73
CA GLY A 62 0.47 0.74 -12.74
C GLY A 62 0.47 -0.79 -12.83
N CYS A 63 0.25 -1.48 -11.71
CA CYS A 63 0.07 -2.94 -11.68
C CYS A 63 -1.30 -3.42 -12.20
N GLY A 64 -2.30 -2.55 -12.32
CA GLY A 64 -3.64 -2.89 -12.82
C GLY A 64 -4.74 -2.93 -11.77
N TYR A 65 -4.55 -2.37 -10.57
CA TYR A 65 -5.64 -2.23 -9.60
C TYR A 65 -6.73 -1.31 -10.16
N LYS A 66 -7.97 -1.82 -10.18
CA LYS A 66 -9.14 -1.08 -10.71
C LYS A 66 -9.50 0.14 -9.87
N HIS A 67 -9.29 0.05 -8.56
CA HIS A 67 -9.61 1.09 -7.60
C HIS A 67 -8.44 1.26 -6.63
N VAL A 68 -7.96 2.49 -6.51
CA VAL A 68 -7.00 2.91 -5.49
C VAL A 68 -7.54 4.16 -4.84
N ILE A 69 -7.41 4.25 -3.52
CA ILE A 69 -7.96 5.35 -2.72
C ILE A 69 -6.92 5.67 -1.65
N ILE A 70 -6.68 6.97 -1.44
CA ILE A 70 -5.95 7.45 -0.28
C ILE A 70 -6.98 7.87 0.76
N ALA A 71 -6.90 7.27 1.94
CA ALA A 71 -7.69 7.73 3.07
C ALA A 71 -7.11 9.05 3.55
N THR A 72 -7.90 10.11 3.48
CA THR A 72 -7.62 11.37 4.14
C THR A 72 -8.47 11.45 5.41
N ASN A 73 -8.01 12.23 6.36
CA ASN A 73 -8.83 12.68 7.46
C ASN A 73 -10.13 13.29 6.90
N GLN A 74 -11.25 12.96 7.56
CA GLN A 74 -12.46 13.76 7.39
C GLN A 74 -12.10 15.13 7.96
N SER A 75 -12.30 16.21 7.19
CA SER A 75 -12.12 17.57 7.70
C SER A 75 -12.77 17.67 9.07
N GLU A 76 -12.00 18.07 10.09
CA GLU A 76 -12.57 18.46 11.39
C GLU A 76 -13.58 19.59 11.22
#